data_AF-A4H2R3-F1
#
_entry.id   AF-A4H2R3-F1
#
_cell.length_a   1.000
_cell.length_b   1.000
_cell.length_c   1.000
_cell.angle_alpha   90.00
_cell.angle_beta   90.00
_cell.angle_gamma   90.00
#
_symmetry.space_group_name_H-M   'P 1'
#
loop_
_entity.id
_entity.type
_entity.pdbx_description
1 polymer ?
#
loop_
_entity_poly.entity_id
_entity_poly.type
_entity_poly.pdbx_seq_one_letter_code
_entity_poly.pdbx_strand_id
1 'polypeptide(L)'
;QVDKVNFHMFDVGGQRDERRKWIQCFNDVTAIIFVVASSSYNMVIREDNQTNRLQEALNLFKSIWNNRWLRTISVILFLNKQDLLAEKVLAGKSKIEDYFPEFARYTTPED
;
A
#
# COMPACT_ATOMS: atom_id res chain seq x y z
N GLN A 1 -12.14 -8.65 -21.48
CA GLN A 1 -11.60 -7.86 -22.60
C GLN A 1 -12.14 -6.44 -22.44
N VAL A 2 -11.26 -5.45 -22.35
CA VAL A 2 -11.63 -4.02 -22.37
C VAL A 2 -10.96 -3.44 -23.61
N ASP A 3 -11.74 -2.83 -24.50
CA ASP A 3 -11.23 -2.23 -25.74
C ASP A 3 -10.30 -3.15 -26.55
N LYS A 4 -10.71 -4.42 -26.69
CA LYS A 4 -9.97 -5.50 -27.37
C LYS A 4 -8.68 -5.98 -26.68
N VAL A 5 -8.30 -5.42 -25.54
CA VAL A 5 -7.17 -5.86 -24.72
C VAL A 5 -7.63 -6.87 -23.67
N ASN A 6 -6.86 -7.95 -23.52
CA ASN A 6 -7.10 -8.96 -22.49
C ASN A 6 -6.26 -8.65 -21.25
N PHE A 7 -6.90 -8.68 -20.08
CA PHE A 7 -6.25 -8.51 -18.80
C PHE A 7 -6.52 -9.75 -17.96
N HIS A 8 -5.46 -10.36 -17.43
CA HIS A 8 -5.56 -11.42 -16.44
C HIS A 8 -5.05 -10.86 -15.12
N MET A 9 -5.92 -10.78 -14.13
CA MET A 9 -5.61 -10.22 -12.82
C MET A 9 -5.62 -11.33 -11.78
N PHE A 10 -4.59 -11.35 -10.95
CA PHE A 10 -4.49 -12.26 -9.81
C PHE A 10 -4.62 -11.44 -8.52
N ASP A 11 -5.67 -11.73 -7.74
CA ASP A 11 -5.82 -11.16 -6.41
C ASP A 11 -5.05 -12.02 -5.40
N VAL A 12 -4.03 -11.43 -4.78
CA VAL A 12 -3.15 -12.10 -3.83
C VAL A 12 -3.42 -11.58 -2.41
N GLY A 13 -3.60 -12.49 -1.46
CA GLY A 13 -3.85 -12.13 -0.07
C GLY A 13 -2.70 -11.30 0.52
N GLY A 14 -3.01 -10.13 1.07
CA GLY A 14 -2.02 -9.22 1.68
C GLY A 14 -1.68 -9.50 3.15
N GLN A 15 -2.41 -10.43 3.79
CA GLN A 15 -2.18 -10.82 5.18
C GLN A 15 -0.84 -11.55 5.31
N ARG A 16 -0.17 -11.39 6.47
CA ARG A 16 1.22 -11.90 6.67
C ARG A 16 1.39 -13.39 6.30
N ASP A 17 0.42 -14.23 6.64
CA ASP A 17 0.49 -15.68 6.39
C ASP A 17 0.29 -16.05 4.91
N GLU A 18 -0.38 -15.20 4.15
CA GLU A 18 -0.65 -15.41 2.72
C GLU A 18 0.53 -14.98 1.84
N ARG A 19 1.40 -14.09 2.34
CA ARG A 19 2.52 -13.51 1.54
C ARG A 19 3.54 -14.54 1.07
N ARG A 20 3.68 -15.67 1.77
CA ARG A 20 4.59 -16.76 1.33
C ARG A 20 4.18 -17.35 -0.01
N LYS A 21 2.90 -17.23 -0.38
CA LYS A 21 2.35 -17.76 -1.64
C LYS A 21 2.58 -16.83 -2.82
N TRP A 22 2.95 -15.56 -2.60
CA TRP A 22 3.10 -14.56 -3.66
C TRP A 22 4.09 -14.97 -4.75
N ILE A 23 5.12 -15.75 -4.40
CA ILE A 23 6.10 -16.24 -5.37
C ILE A 23 5.46 -17.07 -6.50
N GLN A 24 4.31 -17.70 -6.23
CA GLN A 24 3.56 -18.47 -7.23
C GLN A 24 2.95 -17.58 -8.32
N CYS A 25 2.79 -16.28 -8.03
CA CYS A 25 2.19 -15.31 -8.92
C CYS A 25 3.22 -14.44 -9.65
N PHE A 26 4.53 -14.64 -9.43
CA PHE A 26 5.59 -13.78 -9.99
C PHE A 26 6.09 -14.19 -11.37
N ASN A 27 5.51 -15.23 -11.99
CA ASN A 27 5.85 -15.62 -13.35
C ASN A 27 5.03 -14.80 -14.37
N ASP A 28 5.73 -14.16 -15.32
CA ASP A 28 5.14 -13.46 -16.47
C ASP A 28 4.15 -12.32 -16.10
N VAL A 29 4.46 -11.60 -15.01
CA VAL A 29 3.67 -10.43 -14.59
C VAL A 29 4.05 -9.20 -15.41
N THR A 30 3.07 -8.54 -16.02
CA THR A 30 3.31 -7.27 -16.73
C THR A 30 3.55 -6.10 -15.78
N ALA A 31 2.75 -6.00 -14.72
CA ALA A 31 2.83 -4.95 -13.72
C ALA A 31 2.23 -5.42 -12.39
N ILE A 32 2.68 -4.83 -11.29
CA ILE A 32 2.11 -5.03 -9.96
C ILE A 32 1.20 -3.86 -9.65
N ILE A 33 -0.02 -4.12 -9.21
CA ILE A 33 -0.89 -3.10 -8.60
C ILE A 33 -0.76 -3.25 -7.09
N PHE A 34 -0.11 -2.29 -6.44
CA PHE A 34 0.03 -2.27 -4.99
C PHE A 34 -0.98 -1.31 -4.39
N VAL A 35 -1.88 -1.82 -3.54
CA VAL A 35 -2.99 -1.03 -2.98
C VAL A 35 -2.72 -0.73 -1.50
N VAL A 36 -2.75 0.56 -1.16
CA VAL A 36 -2.57 1.05 0.21
C VAL A 36 -3.88 1.64 0.71
N ALA A 37 -4.30 1.29 1.92
CA ALA A 37 -5.41 1.96 2.59
C ALA A 37 -4.88 3.23 3.30
N SER A 38 -4.80 4.35 2.58
CA SER A 38 -4.16 5.59 3.06
C SER A 38 -4.80 6.14 4.34
N SER A 39 -6.10 5.94 4.52
CA SER A 39 -6.85 6.33 5.72
C SER A 39 -6.50 5.55 7.00
N SER A 40 -5.66 4.50 6.91
CA SER A 40 -5.32 3.64 8.06
C SER A 40 -4.07 4.08 8.84
N TYR A 41 -3.59 5.31 8.64
CA TYR A 41 -2.39 5.85 9.31
C TYR A 41 -2.45 5.81 10.85
N ASN A 42 -3.66 5.77 11.43
CA ASN A 42 -3.88 5.73 12.87
C ASN A 42 -4.37 4.37 13.41
N MET A 43 -4.24 3.31 12.60
CA MET A 43 -4.74 1.97 12.93
C MET A 43 -3.60 0.97 13.03
N VAL A 44 -3.83 -0.14 13.75
CA VAL A 44 -2.93 -1.29 13.81
C VAL A 44 -3.46 -2.47 12.98
N ILE A 45 -2.57 -3.29 12.44
CA ILE A 45 -2.94 -4.52 11.72
C ILE A 45 -3.63 -5.51 12.66
N ARG A 46 -4.45 -6.41 12.13
CA ARG A 46 -5.20 -7.37 12.97
C ARG A 46 -4.31 -8.50 13.48
N GLU A 47 -3.29 -8.83 12.71
CA GLU A 47 -2.42 -10.00 12.93
C GLU A 47 -1.65 -9.93 14.26
N ASP A 48 -1.25 -8.73 14.70
CA ASP A 48 -0.56 -8.55 15.99
C ASP A 48 -1.19 -7.47 16.89
N ASN A 49 -2.19 -6.73 16.40
CA ASN A 49 -2.84 -5.63 17.10
C ASN A 49 -1.84 -4.59 17.66
N GLN A 50 -0.68 -4.44 17.01
CA GLN A 50 0.43 -3.61 17.47
C GLN A 50 1.07 -2.81 16.33
N THR A 51 1.34 -3.45 15.20
CA THR A 51 2.02 -2.80 14.07
C THR A 51 1.09 -1.83 13.36
N ASN A 52 1.52 -0.58 13.20
CA ASN A 52 0.77 0.42 12.43
C ASN A 52 0.51 -0.05 10.98
N ARG A 53 -0.73 0.10 10.50
CA ARG A 53 -1.13 -0.40 9.17
C ARG A 53 -0.42 0.29 8.02
N LEU A 54 -0.25 1.60 8.08
CA LEU A 54 0.43 2.34 7.02
C LEU A 54 1.93 2.02 7.04
N GLN A 55 2.53 1.85 8.22
CA GLN A 55 3.92 1.40 8.34
C GLN A 55 4.11 -0.02 7.79
N GLU A 56 3.18 -0.95 8.06
CA GLU A 56 3.21 -2.29 7.47
C GLU A 56 3.13 -2.21 5.93
N ALA A 57 2.26 -1.36 5.38
CA ALA A 57 2.14 -1.16 3.94
C ALA A 57 3.43 -0.58 3.33
N LEU A 58 4.08 0.39 3.98
CA LEU A 58 5.38 0.93 3.58
C LEU A 58 6.48 -0.13 3.59
N ASN A 59 6.54 -0.95 4.64
CA ASN A 59 7.50 -2.05 4.75
C ASN A 59 7.29 -3.09 3.64
N LEU A 60 6.03 -3.43 3.37
CA LEU A 60 5.67 -4.38 2.33
C LEU A 60 6.02 -3.83 0.94
N PHE A 61 5.67 -2.57 0.66
CA PHE A 61 6.03 -1.89 -0.58
C PHE A 61 7.55 -1.87 -0.78
N LYS A 62 8.31 -1.52 0.26
CA LYS A 62 9.78 -1.55 0.24
C LYS A 62 10.31 -2.94 -0.07
N SER A 63 9.69 -4.01 0.44
CA SER A 63 10.13 -5.38 0.16
C SER A 63 9.87 -5.78 -1.30
N ILE A 64 8.74 -5.37 -1.88
CA ILE A 64 8.42 -5.56 -3.30
C ILE A 64 9.39 -4.77 -4.18
N TRP A 65 9.55 -3.48 -3.88
CA TRP A 65 10.40 -2.56 -4.65
C TRP A 65 11.86 -3.02 -4.71
N ASN A 66 12.37 -3.59 -3.61
CA ASN A 66 13.74 -4.10 -3.53
C ASN A 66 13.88 -5.59 -3.93
N ASN A 67 12.78 -6.26 -4.31
CA ASN A 67 12.81 -7.66 -4.66
C ASN A 67 13.58 -7.87 -5.98
N ARG A 68 14.64 -8.67 -5.93
CA ARG A 68 15.50 -8.95 -7.09
C ARG A 68 14.74 -9.52 -8.30
N TRP A 69 13.68 -10.29 -8.06
CA TRP A 69 12.88 -10.93 -9.10
C TRP A 69 11.87 -9.98 -9.74
N LEU A 70 11.62 -8.83 -9.12
CA LEU A 70 10.63 -7.84 -9.58
C LEU A 70 11.29 -6.55 -10.11
N ARG A 71 12.62 -6.51 -10.24
CA ARG A 71 13.38 -5.30 -10.61
C ARG A 71 12.95 -4.65 -11.93
N THR A 72 12.49 -5.45 -12.89
CA THR A 72 12.05 -4.97 -14.21
C THR A 72 10.54 -4.78 -14.28
N ILE A 73 9.81 -5.12 -13.22
CA ILE A 73 8.35 -5.06 -13.18
C ILE A 73 7.93 -3.70 -12.63
N SER A 74 7.12 -2.98 -13.39
CA SER A 74 6.58 -1.70 -12.93
C SER A 74 5.55 -1.91 -11.82
N VAL A 75 5.55 -0.99 -10.85
CA VAL A 75 4.56 -0.99 -9.75
C VAL A 75 3.63 0.22 -9.93
N ILE A 76 2.34 -0.06 -10.09
CA ILE A 76 1.27 0.92 -10.06
C ILE A 76 0.81 1.02 -8.61
N LEU A 77 1.06 2.17 -7.96
CA LEU A 77 0.70 2.41 -6.57
C LEU A 77 -0.68 3.06 -6.48
N PHE A 78 -1.64 2.37 -5.86
CA PHE A 78 -2.93 2.94 -5.53
C PHE A 78 -2.94 3.37 -4.07
N LEU A 79 -2.93 4.69 -3.85
CA LEU A 79 -3.26 5.30 -2.58
C LEU A 79 -4.79 5.32 -2.43
N ASN A 80 -5.35 4.22 -1.94
CA ASN A 80 -6.80 4.00 -1.88
C ASN A 80 -7.43 4.56 -0.58
N LYS A 81 -8.76 4.68 -0.57
CA LYS A 81 -9.57 5.23 0.53
C LYS A 81 -9.28 6.71 0.81
N GLN A 82 -9.13 7.49 -0.27
CA GLN A 82 -8.89 8.93 -0.21
C GLN A 82 -10.07 9.70 0.41
N ASP A 83 -11.29 9.24 0.17
CA ASP A 83 -12.52 9.68 0.82
C ASP A 83 -12.41 9.62 2.35
N LEU A 84 -12.08 8.43 2.88
CA LEU A 84 -11.94 8.23 4.33
C LEU A 84 -10.71 8.94 4.90
N LEU A 85 -9.66 9.13 4.11
CA LEU A 85 -8.49 9.90 4.52
C LEU A 85 -8.87 11.38 4.70
N ALA A 86 -9.54 11.96 3.70
CA ALA A 86 -10.01 13.33 3.74
C ALA A 86 -10.94 13.58 4.92
N GLU A 87 -11.95 12.73 5.12
CA GLU A 87 -12.85 12.82 6.29
C GLU A 87 -12.08 12.80 7.62
N LYS A 88 -11.11 11.90 7.75
CA LYS A 88 -10.35 11.73 8.99
C LYS A 88 -9.43 12.91 9.29
N VAL A 89 -8.75 13.43 8.26
CA VAL A 89 -7.89 14.61 8.37
C VAL A 89 -8.73 15.84 8.72
N LEU A 90 -9.84 16.06 8.02
CA LEU A 90 -10.75 17.19 8.26
C LEU A 90 -11.42 17.13 9.65
N ALA A 91 -11.71 15.93 10.16
CA ALA A 91 -12.26 15.77 11.50
C ALA A 91 -11.29 16.22 12.62
N GLY A 92 -9.98 16.25 12.36
CA GLY A 92 -8.96 16.77 13.29
C GLY A 92 -8.78 15.98 14.60
N LYS A 93 -9.47 14.84 14.76
CA LYS A 93 -9.44 14.03 16.01
C LYS A 93 -8.20 13.16 16.16
N SER A 94 -7.53 12.82 15.05
CA SER A 94 -6.38 11.94 15.01
C SER A 94 -5.39 12.50 14.01
N LYS A 95 -4.31 13.09 14.50
CA LYS A 95 -3.35 13.81 13.68
C LYS A 95 -2.35 12.82 13.06
N ILE A 96 -1.86 13.12 11.86
CA ILE A 96 -0.92 12.22 11.17
C ILE A 96 0.41 12.20 11.91
N GLU A 97 0.85 13.36 12.43
CA GLU A 97 2.10 13.52 13.19
C GLU A 97 2.17 12.74 14.50
N ASP A 98 1.03 12.30 15.05
CA ASP A 98 1.00 11.40 16.22
C ASP A 98 1.50 9.99 15.89
N TYR A 99 1.49 9.61 14.60
CA TYR A 99 1.90 8.28 14.10
C TYR A 99 3.11 8.35 13.17
N PHE A 100 3.26 9.44 12.43
CA PHE A 100 4.33 9.73 11.49
C PHE A 100 4.89 11.14 11.78
N PRO A 101 5.77 11.28 12.80
CA PRO A 101 6.20 12.59 13.32
C PRO A 101 6.84 13.52 12.29
N GLU A 102 7.42 12.97 11.23
CA GLU A 102 7.96 13.71 10.10
C GLU A 102 6.91 14.58 9.39
N PHE A 103 5.63 14.23 9.47
CA PHE A 103 4.54 15.00 8.86
C PHE A 103 4.41 16.40 9.45
N ALA A 104 4.80 16.61 10.71
CA ALA A 104 4.80 17.94 11.34
C ALA A 104 5.74 18.95 10.65
N ARG A 105 6.71 18.44 9.87
CA ARG A 105 7.65 19.25 9.08
C ARG A 105 7.45 19.08 7.58
N TYR A 106 6.44 18.31 7.17
CA TYR A 106 6.15 18.11 5.77
C TYR A 106 5.52 19.37 5.18
N THR A 107 5.95 19.72 3.97
CA THR A 107 5.35 20.79 3.18
C THR A 107 4.87 20.17 1.88
N THR A 108 3.70 20.61 1.41
CA THR A 108 3.18 20.18 0.11
C THR A 108 4.21 20.54 -0.97
N PRO A 109 4.64 19.61 -1.83
CA PRO A 109 5.54 19.89 -2.94
C PRO A 109 4.97 20.96 -3.86
N GLU A 110 5.86 21.71 -4.51
CA GLU A 110 5.47 22.55 -5.64
C GLU A 110 5.06 21.65 -6.83
N ASP A 111 4.04 22.08 -7.58
CA ASP A 111 3.55 21.39 -8.77
C ASP A 111 4.56 21.42 -9.93
#